data_AF-A0A222WMI3-F1
#
_entry.id   AF-A0A222WMI3-F1
#
_cell.length_a   1.000
_cell.length_b   1.000
_cell.length_c   1.000
_cell.angle_alpha   90.00
_cell.angle_beta   90.00
_cell.angle_gamma   90.00
#
_symmetry.space_group_name_H-M   'P 1'
#
loop_
_entity.id
_entity.type
_entity.pdbx_description
1 polymer ?
#
loop_
_entity_poly.entity_id
_entity_poly.type
_entity_poly.pdbx_seq_one_letter_code
_entity_poly.pdbx_strand_id
1 'polypeptide(L)'
;MSDKAYALFEEQQQQRGIDLEQVKTKLKALSIETPSWGYGDSGTRFKVFQKTGVPRDPFEKLEDAAQVHAVTGLCPSVAIHIPWDKVDHYGKFRSHAENLGLRIGAVNPNLFQDEDYMLGSVTNVDPAIRRKATNHLLECVDIAKETGSTDLSLWFADGTNYPGQGDIRKRKNWMLEALGEMYKALTPDMRMLIEYKAFEPAFYHTDIADWGMAYHYATKLGPQAQVLVDTGHHLPGANVEHIVAFLMDEKRLGGFHFNSYKYADDDLIVGSANPYELFLIFYQILNAAQDVDADIRHTVDKIAYMIDQSHNIEPKIPAMIRSVLNVQTQYAKALLINHAEVEAAANRQDVLGAEDAVRQAFEFDVAPLLKAIREEQGLPADPMKAYLASDYGKQILQRGKGGASW
;
A
#
# COMPACT_ATOMS: atom_id res chain seq x y z
N MET A 1 23.83 2.36 24.21
CA MET A 1 24.18 1.45 23.10
C MET A 1 25.69 1.28 23.04
N SER A 2 26.24 0.07 23.22
CA SER A 2 27.67 -0.21 23.06
C SER A 2 27.96 -1.03 21.79
N ASP A 3 27.14 -0.86 20.75
CA ASP A 3 27.34 -1.54 19.47
C ASP A 3 28.34 -0.73 18.64
N LYS A 4 29.55 -1.27 18.48
CA LYS A 4 30.61 -0.66 17.67
C LYS A 4 30.16 -0.43 16.23
N ALA A 5 29.24 -1.24 15.71
CA ALA A 5 28.71 -1.07 14.36
C ALA A 5 27.84 0.18 14.24
N TYR A 6 27.02 0.49 15.24
CA TYR A 6 26.20 1.70 15.23
C TYR A 6 27.06 2.97 15.42
N ALA A 7 28.08 2.92 16.28
CA ALA A 7 29.00 4.06 16.46
C ALA A 7 29.76 4.40 15.17
N LEU A 8 30.24 3.38 14.44
CA LEU A 8 30.88 3.58 13.13
C LEU A 8 29.88 4.12 12.09
N PHE A 9 28.67 3.56 12.03
CA PHE A 9 27.61 4.04 11.15
C PHE A 9 27.31 5.53 11.42
N GLU A 10 27.18 5.91 12.70
CA GLU A 10 26.91 7.28 13.12
C GLU A 10 28.00 8.25 12.69
N GLU A 11 29.26 7.90 12.91
CA GLU A 11 30.41 8.68 12.44
C GLU A 11 30.39 8.87 10.92
N GLN A 12 30.15 7.79 10.16
CA GLN A 12 30.11 7.84 8.69
C GLN A 12 28.99 8.73 8.16
N GLN A 13 27.80 8.67 8.75
CA GLN A 13 26.67 9.51 8.31
C GLN A 13 26.86 10.99 8.71
N GLN A 14 27.43 11.25 9.88
CA GLN A 14 27.77 12.62 10.30
C GLN A 14 28.81 13.25 9.37
N GLN A 15 29.82 12.49 8.94
CA GLN A 15 30.80 12.95 7.95
C GLN A 15 30.17 13.26 6.59
N ARG A 16 29.08 12.57 6.21
CA ARG A 16 28.28 12.85 5.02
C ARG A 16 27.31 14.03 5.18
N GLY A 17 27.23 14.63 6.38
CA GLY A 17 26.34 15.75 6.68
C GLY A 17 24.87 15.34 6.93
N ILE A 18 24.61 14.07 7.23
CA ILE A 18 23.25 13.58 7.48
C ILE A 18 22.84 13.83 8.94
N ASP A 19 21.66 14.43 9.15
CA ASP A 19 21.06 14.59 10.47
C ASP A 19 20.38 13.30 10.93
N LEU A 20 21.11 12.50 11.70
CA LEU A 20 20.61 11.20 12.18
C LEU A 20 19.45 11.29 13.17
N GLU A 21 19.30 12.39 13.91
CA GLU A 21 18.16 12.53 14.82
C GLU A 21 16.87 12.78 14.04
N GLN A 22 16.95 13.55 12.95
CA GLN A 22 15.83 13.69 12.01
C GLN A 22 15.50 12.36 11.33
N VAL A 23 16.52 11.61 10.89
CA VAL A 23 16.34 10.27 10.28
C VAL A 23 15.63 9.32 11.25
N LYS A 24 16.08 9.23 12.50
CA LYS A 24 15.44 8.41 13.54
C LYS A 24 14.00 8.84 13.80
N THR A 25 13.74 10.14 13.86
CA THR A 25 12.38 10.67 14.07
C THR A 25 11.44 10.23 12.95
N LYS A 26 11.85 10.37 11.69
CA LYS A 26 11.07 9.92 10.54
C LYS A 26 10.87 8.40 10.51
N LEU A 27 11.89 7.62 10.85
CA LEU A 27 11.79 6.15 10.91
C LEU A 27 10.84 5.68 12.01
N LYS A 28 10.84 6.32 13.18
CA LYS A 28 9.93 6.00 14.29
C LYS A 28 8.48 6.37 13.98
N ALA A 29 8.25 7.32 13.07
CA ALA A 29 6.93 7.73 12.63
C ALA A 29 6.36 6.89 11.46
N LEU A 30 7.20 6.09 10.78
CA LEU A 30 6.76 5.25 9.67
C LEU A 30 5.68 4.26 10.13
N SER A 31 4.53 4.32 9.47
CA SER A 31 3.42 3.39 9.66
C SER A 31 3.03 2.80 8.30
N ILE A 32 2.83 1.49 8.25
CA ILE A 32 2.49 0.74 7.05
C ILE A 32 1.26 -0.09 7.36
N GLU A 33 0.18 0.13 6.62
CA GLU A 33 -1.05 -0.65 6.76
C GLU A 33 -0.90 -2.01 6.08
N THR A 34 -1.39 -3.08 6.72
CA THR A 34 -1.40 -4.43 6.12
C THR A 34 -2.79 -4.81 5.60
N PRO A 35 -2.88 -5.61 4.53
CA PRO A 35 -4.15 -6.02 3.97
C PRO A 35 -4.70 -7.24 4.70
N SER A 36 -5.98 -7.23 5.09
CA SER A 36 -6.64 -8.40 5.67
C SER A 36 -6.52 -9.64 4.76
N TRP A 37 -6.62 -9.44 3.44
CA TRP A 37 -6.55 -10.49 2.43
C TRP A 37 -5.14 -11.10 2.29
N GLY A 38 -4.09 -10.37 2.66
CA GLY A 38 -2.71 -10.88 2.68
C GLY A 38 -2.46 -12.00 3.71
N TYR A 39 -3.39 -12.20 4.64
CA TYR A 39 -3.38 -13.29 5.62
C TYR A 39 -4.24 -14.49 5.21
N GLY A 40 -5.16 -14.34 4.26
CA GLY A 40 -5.96 -15.42 3.71
C GLY A 40 -5.18 -16.30 2.74
N ASP A 41 -5.72 -17.47 2.40
CA ASP A 41 -5.23 -18.25 1.26
C ASP A 41 -5.48 -17.48 -0.04
N SER A 42 -4.46 -17.47 -0.89
CA SER A 42 -4.42 -16.79 -2.18
C SER A 42 -3.82 -17.73 -3.20
N GLY A 43 -4.06 -17.46 -4.47
CA GLY A 43 -3.55 -18.29 -5.54
C GLY A 43 -3.55 -17.56 -6.87
N THR A 44 -3.38 -18.35 -7.92
CA THR A 44 -3.53 -17.85 -9.29
C THR A 44 -4.80 -18.43 -9.89
N ARG A 45 -5.17 -17.99 -11.09
CA ARG A 45 -6.24 -18.59 -11.90
C ARG A 45 -6.13 -20.12 -12.08
N PHE A 46 -4.97 -20.72 -11.83
CA PHE A 46 -4.78 -22.17 -11.92
C PHE A 46 -5.17 -22.90 -10.63
N LYS A 47 -4.83 -22.34 -9.46
CA LYS A 47 -5.06 -22.98 -8.17
C LYS A 47 -4.77 -22.06 -6.98
N VAL A 48 -5.61 -22.19 -5.95
CA VAL A 48 -5.31 -21.80 -4.57
C VAL A 48 -4.83 -23.03 -3.80
N PHE A 49 -3.67 -22.94 -3.15
CA PHE A 49 -3.10 -24.03 -2.35
C PHE A 49 -3.41 -23.84 -0.88
N GLN A 50 -4.45 -24.51 -0.39
CA GLN A 50 -4.89 -24.37 0.99
C GLN A 50 -3.82 -24.77 2.02
N LYS A 51 -3.51 -23.86 2.94
CA LYS A 51 -2.51 -24.06 3.99
C LYS A 51 -3.18 -24.34 5.34
N THR A 52 -2.41 -24.94 6.25
CA THR A 52 -2.85 -25.14 7.63
C THR A 52 -2.60 -23.87 8.43
N GLY A 53 -3.53 -23.48 9.28
CA GLY A 53 -3.39 -22.35 10.20
C GLY A 53 -3.76 -20.98 9.64
N VAL A 54 -4.38 -20.95 8.46
CA VAL A 54 -4.92 -19.75 7.83
C VAL A 54 -6.14 -19.26 8.61
N PRO A 55 -6.28 -17.95 8.86
CA PRO A 55 -7.41 -17.37 9.59
C PRO A 55 -8.72 -17.68 8.89
N ARG A 56 -9.78 -17.96 9.65
CA ARG A 56 -11.08 -18.44 9.15
C ARG A 56 -12.10 -17.31 8.98
N ASP A 57 -11.90 -16.21 9.69
CA ASP A 57 -12.79 -15.06 9.72
C ASP A 57 -12.00 -13.76 9.86
N PRO A 58 -12.66 -12.59 9.74
CA PRO A 58 -11.98 -11.31 9.83
C PRO A 58 -11.30 -11.03 11.18
N PHE A 59 -11.79 -11.63 12.28
CA PHE A 59 -11.18 -11.44 13.60
C PHE A 59 -9.83 -12.16 13.68
N GLU A 60 -9.76 -13.41 13.21
CA GLU A 60 -8.48 -14.14 13.14
C GLU A 60 -7.46 -13.47 12.19
N LYS A 61 -7.93 -12.80 11.13
CA LYS A 61 -7.04 -11.98 10.27
C LYS A 61 -6.41 -10.82 11.06
N LEU A 62 -7.18 -10.16 11.94
CA LEU A 62 -6.64 -9.11 12.82
C LEU A 62 -5.66 -9.68 13.86
N GLU A 63 -5.92 -10.87 14.40
CA GLU A 63 -4.98 -11.55 15.32
C GLU A 63 -3.63 -11.82 14.66
N ASP A 64 -3.65 -12.31 13.41
CA ASP A 64 -2.44 -12.57 12.61
C ASP A 64 -1.71 -11.28 12.26
N ALA A 65 -2.45 -10.21 11.92
CA ALA A 65 -1.88 -8.89 11.68
C ALA A 65 -1.23 -8.30 12.93
N ALA A 66 -1.83 -8.51 14.11
CA ALA A 66 -1.32 -8.04 15.38
C ALA A 66 0.06 -8.64 15.69
N GLN A 67 0.33 -9.88 15.25
CA GLN A 67 1.67 -10.47 15.39
C GLN A 67 2.72 -9.72 14.57
N VAL A 68 2.38 -9.28 13.35
CA VAL A 68 3.29 -8.47 12.53
C VAL A 68 3.57 -7.14 13.23
N HIS A 69 2.53 -6.46 13.74
CA HIS A 69 2.71 -5.21 14.48
C HIS A 69 3.53 -5.40 15.76
N ALA A 70 3.25 -6.45 16.54
CA ALA A 70 3.91 -6.70 17.82
C ALA A 70 5.43 -6.86 17.70
N VAL A 71 5.92 -7.51 16.64
CA VAL A 71 7.36 -7.72 16.45
C VAL A 71 8.05 -6.60 15.67
N THR A 72 7.30 -5.79 14.90
CA THR A 72 7.89 -4.76 14.04
C THR A 72 7.66 -3.33 14.52
N GLY A 73 6.57 -3.06 15.24
CA GLY A 73 6.07 -1.72 15.57
C GLY A 73 5.53 -0.92 14.38
N LEU A 74 5.55 -1.47 13.15
CA LEU A 74 5.32 -0.72 11.92
C LEU A 74 3.87 -0.75 11.43
N CYS A 75 3.07 -1.73 11.86
CA CYS A 75 1.78 -2.03 11.24
C CYS A 75 0.54 -1.74 12.10
N PRO A 76 0.25 -0.49 12.50
CA PRO A 76 -0.81 -0.19 13.45
C PRO A 76 -2.23 -0.25 12.86
N SER A 77 -2.39 -0.48 11.55
CA SER A 77 -3.70 -0.57 10.90
C SER A 77 -3.80 -1.72 9.90
N VAL A 78 -5.04 -2.17 9.66
CA VAL A 78 -5.35 -3.26 8.74
C VAL A 78 -6.44 -2.83 7.77
N ALA A 79 -6.15 -2.81 6.47
CA ALA A 79 -7.13 -2.58 5.42
C ALA A 79 -8.14 -3.73 5.37
N ILE A 80 -9.42 -3.40 5.19
CA ILE A 80 -10.50 -4.40 5.09
C ILE A 80 -11.10 -4.38 3.68
N HIS A 81 -11.60 -5.53 3.24
CA HIS A 81 -12.20 -5.69 1.92
C HIS A 81 -13.63 -6.20 2.05
N ILE A 82 -14.60 -5.47 1.52
CA ILE A 82 -16.02 -5.83 1.66
C ILE A 82 -16.50 -6.46 0.36
N PRO A 83 -17.15 -7.64 0.37
CA PRO A 83 -17.71 -8.33 1.53
C PRO A 83 -16.83 -9.42 2.17
N TRP A 84 -15.56 -9.59 1.77
CA TRP A 84 -14.68 -10.62 2.37
C TRP A 84 -14.54 -10.50 3.89
N ASP A 85 -14.55 -9.26 4.39
CA ASP A 85 -14.49 -8.90 5.80
C ASP A 85 -15.82 -8.34 6.32
N LYS A 86 -16.93 -8.73 5.69
CA LYS A 86 -18.25 -8.37 6.19
C LYS A 86 -18.51 -9.07 7.53
N VAL A 87 -18.97 -8.28 8.49
CA VAL A 87 -19.32 -8.73 9.84
C VAL A 87 -20.67 -8.14 10.25
N ASP A 88 -21.35 -8.77 11.20
CA ASP A 88 -22.67 -8.31 11.66
C ASP A 88 -22.61 -6.99 12.44
N HIS A 89 -21.47 -6.69 13.09
CA HIS A 89 -21.30 -5.54 13.97
C HIS A 89 -19.89 -4.93 13.85
N TYR A 90 -19.74 -3.88 13.04
CA TYR A 90 -18.44 -3.24 12.84
C TYR A 90 -17.92 -2.54 14.10
N GLY A 91 -18.81 -2.04 14.97
CA GLY A 91 -18.40 -1.54 16.29
C GLY A 91 -17.64 -2.58 17.13
N LYS A 92 -18.09 -3.85 17.14
CA LYS A 92 -17.37 -4.94 17.86
C LYS A 92 -16.05 -5.29 17.17
N PHE A 93 -16.04 -5.30 15.85
CA PHE A 93 -14.86 -5.59 15.06
C PHE A 93 -13.77 -4.54 15.26
N ARG A 94 -14.15 -3.26 15.25
CA ARG A 94 -13.28 -2.13 15.62
C ARG A 94 -12.72 -2.29 17.03
N SER A 95 -13.56 -2.53 18.04
CA SER A 95 -13.07 -2.73 19.42
C SER A 95 -12.13 -3.91 19.56
N HIS A 96 -12.33 -4.97 18.77
CA HIS A 96 -11.40 -6.10 18.73
C HIS A 96 -10.02 -5.68 18.16
N ALA A 97 -9.99 -4.93 17.05
CA ALA A 97 -8.75 -4.37 16.52
C ALA A 97 -8.02 -3.51 17.57
N GLU A 98 -8.75 -2.60 18.23
CA GLU A 98 -8.19 -1.70 19.26
C GLU A 98 -7.58 -2.49 20.44
N ASN A 99 -8.23 -3.58 20.88
CA ASN A 99 -7.70 -4.46 21.93
C ASN A 99 -6.42 -5.20 21.52
N LEU A 100 -6.18 -5.39 20.22
CA LEU A 100 -4.96 -5.97 19.66
C LEU A 100 -3.86 -4.91 19.40
N GLY A 101 -4.12 -3.64 19.70
CA GLY A 101 -3.22 -2.53 19.39
C GLY A 101 -3.26 -2.11 17.92
N LEU A 102 -4.33 -2.46 17.20
CA LEU A 102 -4.56 -2.12 15.80
C LEU A 102 -5.73 -1.14 15.66
N ARG A 103 -5.87 -0.56 14.47
CA ARG A 103 -7.11 0.11 14.02
C ARG A 103 -7.55 -0.47 12.68
N ILE A 104 -8.83 -0.27 12.36
CA ILE A 104 -9.31 -0.54 11.01
C ILE A 104 -8.77 0.53 10.06
N GLY A 105 -8.18 0.06 8.97
CA GLY A 105 -7.55 0.82 7.91
C GLY A 105 -8.50 1.21 6.80
N ALA A 106 -7.98 1.33 5.58
CA ALA A 106 -8.77 1.61 4.38
C ALA A 106 -9.88 0.56 4.16
N VAL A 107 -11.04 1.01 3.67
CA VAL A 107 -12.14 0.13 3.27
C VAL A 107 -12.12 -0.04 1.75
N ASN A 108 -12.07 -1.29 1.29
CA ASN A 108 -11.93 -1.67 -0.11
C ASN A 108 -13.24 -2.33 -0.60
N PRO A 109 -14.01 -1.72 -1.51
CA PRO A 109 -15.20 -2.34 -2.09
C PRO A 109 -14.84 -3.44 -3.09
N ASN A 110 -15.52 -4.59 -3.04
CA ASN A 110 -15.40 -5.64 -4.05
C ASN A 110 -16.48 -5.48 -5.11
N LEU A 111 -16.06 -5.08 -6.29
CA LEU A 111 -16.92 -4.94 -7.46
C LEU A 111 -16.49 -5.84 -8.63
N PHE A 112 -15.92 -7.00 -8.30
CA PHE A 112 -15.26 -7.86 -9.28
C PHE A 112 -15.53 -9.37 -9.12
N GLN A 113 -16.21 -9.81 -8.06
CA GLN A 113 -16.51 -11.24 -7.84
C GLN A 113 -18.00 -11.60 -7.89
N ASP A 114 -18.92 -10.64 -7.78
CA ASP A 114 -20.35 -10.94 -7.90
C ASP A 114 -20.70 -11.32 -9.36
N GLU A 115 -21.55 -12.34 -9.53
CA GLU A 115 -21.96 -12.86 -10.85
C GLU A 115 -22.52 -11.77 -11.78
N ASP A 116 -23.23 -10.77 -11.24
CA ASP A 116 -23.77 -9.66 -12.03
C ASP A 116 -22.67 -8.78 -12.64
N TYR A 117 -21.45 -8.81 -12.09
CA TYR A 117 -20.31 -8.00 -12.54
C TYR A 117 -19.49 -8.65 -13.65
N MET A 118 -19.92 -9.80 -14.19
CA MET A 118 -19.24 -10.49 -15.30
C MET A 118 -18.90 -9.57 -16.50
N LEU A 119 -19.73 -8.56 -16.79
CA LEU A 119 -19.52 -7.59 -17.89
C LEU A 119 -19.25 -6.15 -17.39
N GLY A 120 -18.71 -6.02 -16.19
CA GLY A 120 -18.45 -4.77 -15.49
C GLY A 120 -19.47 -4.47 -14.41
N SER A 121 -19.08 -3.61 -13.46
CA SER A 121 -19.87 -3.21 -12.31
C SER A 121 -20.52 -1.84 -12.54
N VAL A 122 -19.85 -0.75 -12.15
CA VAL A 122 -20.30 0.63 -12.29
C VAL A 122 -20.32 1.11 -13.75
N THR A 123 -19.70 0.38 -14.67
CA THR A 123 -19.72 0.68 -16.11
C THR A 123 -20.53 -0.34 -16.93
N ASN A 124 -21.30 -1.21 -16.27
CA ASN A 124 -22.19 -2.15 -16.94
C ASN A 124 -23.22 -1.40 -17.81
N VAL A 125 -23.63 -1.99 -18.94
CA VAL A 125 -24.69 -1.39 -19.79
C VAL A 125 -26.05 -1.40 -19.09
N ASP A 126 -26.31 -2.39 -18.23
CA ASP A 126 -27.53 -2.49 -17.45
C ASP A 126 -27.52 -1.48 -16.28
N PRO A 127 -28.45 -0.50 -16.24
CA PRO A 127 -28.52 0.46 -15.15
C PRO A 127 -28.81 -0.18 -13.79
N ALA A 128 -29.49 -1.34 -13.72
CA ALA A 128 -29.76 -2.02 -12.46
C ALA A 128 -28.46 -2.55 -11.83
N ILE A 129 -27.56 -3.11 -12.65
CA ILE A 129 -26.24 -3.60 -12.20
C ILE A 129 -25.37 -2.42 -11.73
N ARG A 130 -25.35 -1.31 -12.50
CA ARG A 130 -24.65 -0.08 -12.06
C ARG A 130 -25.17 0.44 -10.73
N ARG A 131 -26.49 0.43 -10.54
CA ARG A 131 -27.12 0.86 -9.29
C ARG A 131 -26.75 -0.05 -8.12
N LYS A 132 -26.72 -1.38 -8.33
CA LYS A 132 -26.24 -2.36 -7.34
C LYS A 132 -24.80 -2.06 -6.92
N ALA A 133 -23.90 -1.90 -7.88
CA ALA A 133 -22.49 -1.59 -7.61
C ALA A 133 -22.33 -0.25 -6.86
N THR A 134 -23.04 0.78 -7.29
CA THR A 134 -22.97 2.10 -6.63
C THR A 134 -23.56 2.07 -5.21
N ASN A 135 -24.61 1.28 -4.96
CA ASN A 135 -25.12 1.07 -3.60
C ASN A 135 -24.09 0.38 -2.71
N HIS A 136 -23.30 -0.55 -3.24
CA HIS A 136 -22.23 -1.20 -2.50
C HIS A 136 -21.08 -0.23 -2.16
N LEU A 137 -20.75 0.69 -3.07
CA LEU A 137 -19.82 1.79 -2.77
C LEU A 137 -20.32 2.64 -1.58
N LEU A 138 -21.62 2.99 -1.58
CA LEU A 138 -22.23 3.75 -0.47
C LEU A 138 -22.26 2.96 0.84
N GLU A 139 -22.52 1.65 0.79
CA GLU A 139 -22.42 0.76 1.94
C GLU A 139 -20.99 0.80 2.52
N CYS A 140 -19.95 0.77 1.69
CA CYS A 140 -18.56 0.86 2.14
C CYS A 140 -18.25 2.22 2.80
N VAL A 141 -18.84 3.31 2.32
CA VAL A 141 -18.75 4.62 3.00
C VAL A 141 -19.39 4.57 4.39
N ASP A 142 -20.55 3.93 4.54
CA ASP A 142 -21.19 3.79 5.84
C ASP A 142 -20.40 2.88 6.79
N ILE A 143 -19.80 1.81 6.27
CA ILE A 143 -18.87 0.95 7.03
C ILE A 143 -17.65 1.76 7.49
N ALA A 144 -17.08 2.60 6.62
CA ALA A 144 -15.96 3.47 7.00
C ALA A 144 -16.34 4.43 8.13
N LYS A 145 -17.57 4.98 8.12
CA LYS A 145 -18.08 5.82 9.23
C LYS A 145 -18.17 5.02 10.54
N GLU A 146 -18.67 3.78 10.49
CA GLU A 146 -18.82 2.95 11.71
C GLU A 146 -17.47 2.50 12.27
N THR A 147 -16.52 2.13 11.40
CA THR A 147 -15.18 1.68 11.81
C THR A 147 -14.24 2.83 12.16
N GLY A 148 -14.55 4.05 11.74
CA GLY A 148 -13.68 5.22 11.88
C GLY A 148 -12.56 5.27 10.83
N SER A 149 -12.69 4.52 9.73
CA SER A 149 -11.77 4.61 8.60
C SER A 149 -11.92 5.95 7.87
N THR A 150 -10.80 6.48 7.41
CA THR A 150 -10.76 7.75 6.65
C THR A 150 -10.40 7.54 5.19
N ASP A 151 -10.05 6.32 4.76
CA ASP A 151 -9.61 6.05 3.41
C ASP A 151 -10.50 4.98 2.76
N LEU A 152 -10.99 5.28 1.55
CA LEU A 152 -11.70 4.36 0.70
C LEU A 152 -10.80 4.05 -0.49
N SER A 153 -10.24 2.84 -0.53
CA SER A 153 -9.38 2.38 -1.61
C SER A 153 -10.23 1.72 -2.69
N LEU A 154 -10.13 2.24 -3.93
CA LEU A 154 -11.04 1.94 -5.02
C LEU A 154 -10.31 1.35 -6.22
N TRP A 155 -10.43 0.03 -6.36
CA TRP A 155 -10.06 -0.70 -7.57
C TRP A 155 -11.30 -1.27 -8.26
N PHE A 156 -11.32 -1.20 -9.59
CA PHE A 156 -12.42 -1.71 -10.42
C PHE A 156 -11.90 -2.65 -11.49
N ALA A 157 -12.50 -3.83 -11.59
CA ALA A 157 -12.26 -4.79 -12.67
C ALA A 157 -12.89 -4.37 -14.02
N ASP A 158 -13.61 -3.24 -14.04
CA ASP A 158 -14.36 -2.75 -15.17
C ASP A 158 -13.47 -2.53 -16.41
N GLY A 159 -13.82 -3.23 -17.48
CA GLY A 159 -13.17 -3.11 -18.77
C GLY A 159 -13.80 -4.04 -19.81
N THR A 160 -13.09 -4.28 -20.90
CA THR A 160 -13.51 -5.18 -21.98
C THR A 160 -12.36 -6.07 -22.45
N ASN A 161 -12.71 -7.18 -23.09
CA ASN A 161 -11.77 -8.14 -23.66
C ASN A 161 -11.65 -8.06 -25.18
N TYR A 162 -12.57 -7.36 -25.88
CA TYR A 162 -12.55 -7.26 -27.34
C TYR A 162 -12.95 -5.87 -27.87
N PRO A 163 -12.40 -5.43 -29.02
CA PRO A 163 -12.86 -4.23 -29.73
C PRO A 163 -14.36 -4.27 -30.01
N GLY A 164 -15.05 -3.17 -29.70
CA GLY A 164 -16.49 -3.02 -29.92
C GLY A 164 -17.40 -3.63 -28.84
N GLN A 165 -16.85 -4.33 -27.83
CA GLN A 165 -17.64 -4.92 -26.74
C GLN A 165 -18.37 -3.85 -25.89
N GLY A 166 -17.75 -2.68 -25.70
CA GLY A 166 -18.30 -1.58 -24.91
C GLY A 166 -18.00 -0.22 -25.54
N ASP A 167 -18.93 0.71 -25.40
CA ASP A 167 -18.72 2.11 -25.76
C ASP A 167 -17.88 2.79 -24.66
N ILE A 168 -16.58 2.95 -24.92
CA ILE A 168 -15.59 3.52 -23.99
C ILE A 168 -16.06 4.86 -23.41
N ARG A 169 -16.71 5.72 -24.21
CA ARG A 169 -17.12 7.05 -23.75
C ARG A 169 -18.32 6.97 -22.81
N LYS A 170 -19.29 6.10 -23.10
CA LYS A 170 -20.42 5.88 -22.19
C LYS A 170 -19.95 5.31 -20.86
N ARG A 171 -19.05 4.32 -20.91
CA ARG A 171 -18.50 3.67 -19.72
C ARG A 171 -17.73 4.64 -18.82
N LYS A 172 -16.87 5.48 -19.41
CA LYS A 172 -16.21 6.59 -18.70
C LYS A 172 -17.19 7.53 -17.99
N ASN A 173 -18.33 7.83 -18.62
CA ASN A 173 -19.35 8.70 -18.00
C ASN A 173 -20.08 7.99 -16.86
N TRP A 174 -20.38 6.70 -17.00
CA TRP A 174 -21.00 5.91 -15.92
C TRP A 174 -20.07 5.71 -14.72
N MET A 175 -18.76 5.49 -14.96
CA MET A 175 -17.75 5.48 -13.91
C MET A 175 -17.75 6.80 -13.13
N LEU A 176 -17.70 7.94 -13.84
CA LEU A 176 -17.73 9.25 -13.21
C LEU A 176 -19.04 9.52 -12.45
N GLU A 177 -20.17 9.02 -12.94
CA GLU A 177 -21.47 9.11 -12.24
C GLU A 177 -21.44 8.37 -10.90
N ALA A 178 -20.98 7.11 -10.88
CA ALA A 178 -20.88 6.30 -9.67
C ALA A 178 -19.88 6.86 -8.67
N LEU A 179 -18.67 7.23 -9.11
CA LEU A 179 -17.67 7.88 -8.28
C LEU A 179 -18.19 9.22 -7.74
N GLY A 180 -18.90 9.99 -8.56
CA GLY A 180 -19.51 11.26 -8.18
C GLY A 180 -20.61 11.12 -7.12
N GLU A 181 -21.35 10.01 -7.10
CA GLU A 181 -22.32 9.72 -6.06
C GLU A 181 -21.64 9.33 -4.75
N MET A 182 -20.65 8.42 -4.81
CA MET A 182 -19.86 8.02 -3.65
C MET A 182 -19.14 9.22 -3.02
N TYR A 183 -18.52 10.08 -3.85
CA TYR A 183 -17.81 11.28 -3.40
C TYR A 183 -18.71 12.20 -2.57
N LYS A 184 -19.98 12.37 -2.95
CA LYS A 184 -20.95 13.20 -2.21
C LYS A 184 -21.35 12.60 -0.86
N ALA A 185 -21.17 11.29 -0.67
CA ALA A 185 -21.50 10.60 0.57
C ALA A 185 -20.36 10.60 1.60
N LEU A 186 -19.14 10.96 1.18
CA LEU A 186 -17.96 11.05 2.04
C LEU A 186 -18.16 12.13 3.11
N THR A 187 -17.63 11.87 4.30
CA THR A 187 -17.45 12.90 5.32
C THR A 187 -16.23 13.77 4.98
N PRO A 188 -16.07 14.99 5.52
CA PRO A 188 -14.98 15.90 5.15
C PRO A 188 -13.56 15.37 5.40
N ASP A 189 -13.42 14.43 6.32
CA ASP A 189 -12.16 13.77 6.71
C ASP A 189 -11.85 12.52 5.90
N MET A 190 -12.81 12.01 5.12
CA MET A 190 -12.61 10.85 4.27
C MET A 190 -11.90 11.21 2.96
N ARG A 191 -11.22 10.23 2.39
CA ARG A 191 -10.59 10.31 1.07
C ARG A 191 -10.98 9.13 0.21
N MET A 192 -11.07 9.39 -1.08
CA MET A 192 -11.23 8.41 -2.13
C MET A 192 -9.87 8.21 -2.80
N LEU A 193 -9.30 7.02 -2.70
CA LEU A 193 -8.02 6.65 -3.31
C LEU A 193 -8.32 5.82 -4.56
N ILE A 194 -8.27 6.45 -5.73
CA ILE A 194 -8.61 5.85 -7.02
C ILE A 194 -7.40 5.10 -7.54
N GLU A 195 -7.51 3.78 -7.55
CA GLU A 195 -6.47 2.89 -8.05
C GLU A 195 -6.66 2.63 -9.54
N TYR A 196 -5.55 2.63 -10.28
CA TYR A 196 -5.52 2.26 -11.69
C TYR A 196 -4.85 0.92 -11.88
N LYS A 197 -5.23 0.21 -12.95
CA LYS A 197 -4.57 -1.03 -13.36
C LYS A 197 -4.64 -1.21 -14.87
N ALA A 198 -3.49 -1.40 -15.52
CA ALA A 198 -3.39 -1.44 -16.98
C ALA A 198 -4.24 -2.56 -17.63
N PHE A 199 -4.30 -3.74 -17.00
CA PHE A 199 -5.04 -4.90 -17.48
C PHE A 199 -5.27 -5.89 -16.33
N GLU A 200 -6.05 -6.95 -16.60
CA GLU A 200 -6.47 -8.00 -15.66
C GLU A 200 -7.50 -7.50 -14.62
N PRO A 201 -8.75 -7.97 -14.69
CA PRO A 201 -9.25 -9.07 -15.53
C PRO A 201 -9.64 -8.66 -16.96
N ALA A 202 -9.60 -7.37 -17.29
CA ALA A 202 -9.85 -6.88 -18.65
C ALA A 202 -8.58 -6.93 -19.51
N PHE A 203 -8.66 -7.47 -20.73
CA PHE A 203 -7.50 -7.72 -21.59
C PHE A 203 -7.47 -6.92 -22.91
N TYR A 204 -8.45 -6.04 -23.14
CA TYR A 204 -8.43 -5.11 -24.27
C TYR A 204 -8.39 -3.64 -23.84
N HIS A 205 -9.28 -3.22 -22.94
CA HIS A 205 -9.15 -1.95 -22.22
C HIS A 205 -9.73 -2.06 -20.81
N THR A 206 -9.14 -1.36 -19.86
CA THR A 206 -9.64 -1.15 -18.50
C THR A 206 -10.16 0.27 -18.36
N ASP A 207 -11.27 0.48 -17.65
CA ASP A 207 -11.93 1.80 -17.52
C ASP A 207 -11.12 2.82 -16.68
N ILE A 208 -10.13 2.33 -15.90
CA ILE A 208 -9.11 3.12 -15.19
C ILE A 208 -7.72 2.47 -15.41
N ALA A 209 -7.21 2.55 -16.63
CA ALA A 209 -6.01 1.80 -17.04
C ALA A 209 -4.67 2.39 -16.57
N ASP A 210 -4.60 3.70 -16.31
CA ASP A 210 -3.35 4.37 -15.96
C ASP A 210 -3.55 5.54 -14.99
N TRP A 211 -2.43 6.05 -14.47
CA TRP A 211 -2.38 7.17 -13.53
C TRP A 211 -3.03 8.45 -14.08
N GLY A 212 -2.97 8.68 -15.40
CA GLY A 212 -3.58 9.84 -16.05
C GLY A 212 -5.11 9.76 -16.05
N MET A 213 -5.66 8.57 -16.25
CA MET A 213 -7.11 8.32 -16.12
C MET A 213 -7.57 8.50 -14.66
N ALA A 214 -6.86 7.90 -13.70
CA ALA A 214 -7.16 8.05 -12.27
C ALA A 214 -7.09 9.53 -11.85
N TYR A 215 -6.02 10.24 -12.23
CA TYR A 215 -5.86 11.68 -12.00
C TYR A 215 -6.98 12.51 -12.63
N HIS A 216 -7.42 12.17 -13.86
CA HIS A 216 -8.55 12.83 -14.51
C HIS A 216 -9.84 12.67 -13.71
N TYR A 217 -10.15 11.47 -13.21
CA TYR A 217 -11.33 11.26 -12.35
C TYR A 217 -11.22 12.03 -11.05
N ALA A 218 -10.08 11.93 -10.35
CA ALA A 218 -9.81 12.67 -9.12
C ALA A 218 -10.04 14.19 -9.30
N THR A 219 -9.50 14.76 -10.38
CA THR A 219 -9.66 16.19 -10.72
C THR A 219 -11.10 16.56 -11.03
N LYS A 220 -11.89 15.68 -11.65
CA LYS A 220 -13.32 15.93 -11.93
C LYS A 220 -14.21 15.88 -10.69
N LEU A 221 -13.80 15.15 -9.66
CA LEU A 221 -14.55 14.98 -8.43
C LEU A 221 -14.27 16.11 -7.44
N GLY A 222 -13.03 16.24 -6.98
CA GLY A 222 -12.63 17.27 -6.01
C GLY A 222 -11.46 16.85 -5.12
N PRO A 223 -11.10 17.69 -4.12
CA PRO A 223 -9.88 17.52 -3.33
C PRO A 223 -9.81 16.27 -2.46
N GLN A 224 -10.94 15.63 -2.12
CA GLN A 224 -10.95 14.38 -1.36
C GLN A 224 -10.67 13.16 -2.26
N ALA A 225 -10.63 13.32 -3.58
CA ALA A 225 -10.29 12.25 -4.51
C ALA A 225 -8.83 12.39 -4.93
N GLN A 226 -8.08 11.32 -4.73
CA GLN A 226 -6.63 11.23 -4.97
C GLN A 226 -6.34 9.92 -5.71
N VAL A 227 -5.11 9.78 -6.22
CA VAL A 227 -4.64 8.60 -6.94
C VAL A 227 -3.94 7.65 -5.97
N LEU A 228 -4.30 6.38 -6.05
CA LEU A 228 -3.59 5.29 -5.40
C LEU A 228 -2.64 4.64 -6.42
N VAL A 229 -1.35 4.56 -6.06
CA VAL A 229 -0.33 3.93 -6.91
C VAL A 229 -0.05 2.53 -6.37
N ASP A 230 -0.48 1.50 -7.10
CA ASP A 230 0.02 0.15 -6.89
C ASP A 230 1.29 -0.06 -7.71
N THR A 231 2.35 -0.58 -7.09
CA THR A 231 3.65 -0.76 -7.75
C THR A 231 3.60 -1.70 -8.97
N GLY A 232 2.78 -2.75 -8.93
CA GLY A 232 2.64 -3.77 -9.97
C GLY A 232 1.69 -3.40 -11.13
N HIS A 233 0.95 -2.30 -11.03
CA HIS A 233 -0.15 -1.97 -11.94
C HIS A 233 0.23 -1.22 -13.22
N HIS A 234 1.51 -1.25 -13.58
CA HIS A 234 2.07 -0.48 -14.69
C HIS A 234 2.37 -1.34 -15.91
N LEU A 235 2.36 -0.71 -17.10
CA LEU A 235 2.87 -1.35 -18.31
C LEU A 235 4.40 -1.54 -18.22
N PRO A 236 4.97 -2.60 -18.83
CA PRO A 236 6.40 -2.84 -18.82
C PRO A 236 7.22 -1.65 -19.30
N GLY A 237 8.23 -1.26 -18.51
CA GLY A 237 9.10 -0.12 -18.80
C GLY A 237 8.60 1.23 -18.28
N ALA A 238 7.48 1.28 -17.56
CA ALA A 238 7.07 2.47 -16.83
C ALA A 238 8.12 2.86 -15.77
N ASN A 239 8.36 4.16 -15.62
CA ASN A 239 9.13 4.71 -14.51
C ASN A 239 8.12 5.13 -13.42
N VAL A 240 8.03 4.36 -12.34
CA VAL A 240 7.01 4.55 -11.30
C VAL A 240 7.34 5.76 -10.44
N GLU A 241 8.60 5.96 -10.09
CA GLU A 241 9.05 7.10 -9.30
C GLU A 241 8.80 8.45 -10.01
N HIS A 242 8.83 8.49 -11.35
CA HIS A 242 8.41 9.65 -12.14
C HIS A 242 6.91 9.91 -12.01
N ILE A 243 6.07 8.88 -12.08
CA ILE A 243 4.61 9.02 -11.87
C ILE A 243 4.33 9.58 -10.47
N VAL A 244 5.03 9.06 -9.46
CA VAL A 244 4.96 9.52 -8.07
C VAL A 244 5.33 10.99 -7.96
N ALA A 245 6.47 11.40 -8.54
CA ALA A 245 6.89 12.80 -8.54
C ALA A 245 5.83 13.72 -9.18
N PHE A 246 5.25 13.30 -10.31
CA PHE A 246 4.22 14.06 -11.02
C PHE A 246 2.93 14.20 -10.20
N LEU A 247 2.46 13.11 -9.59
CA LEU A 247 1.23 13.13 -8.78
C LEU A 247 1.38 13.95 -7.48
N MET A 248 2.59 14.04 -6.91
CA MET A 248 2.86 14.91 -5.76
C MET A 248 2.84 16.39 -6.15
N ASP A 249 3.46 16.77 -7.27
CA ASP A 249 3.42 18.15 -7.80
C ASP A 249 1.98 18.59 -8.07
N GLU A 250 1.17 17.65 -8.58
CA GLU A 250 -0.26 17.85 -8.82
C GLU A 250 -1.14 17.76 -7.56
N LYS A 251 -0.56 17.51 -6.38
CA LYS A 251 -1.27 17.42 -5.08
C LYS A 251 -2.39 16.36 -5.12
N ARG A 252 -2.12 15.25 -5.82
CA ARG A 252 -3.07 14.16 -6.06
C ARG A 252 -2.52 12.77 -5.77
N LEU A 253 -1.30 12.62 -5.26
CA LEU A 253 -0.86 11.34 -4.70
C LEU A 253 -1.55 11.10 -3.35
N GLY A 254 -2.38 10.06 -3.27
CA GLY A 254 -3.12 9.72 -2.06
C GLY A 254 -2.47 8.62 -1.22
N GLY A 255 -1.86 7.63 -1.89
CA GLY A 255 -1.23 6.51 -1.22
C GLY A 255 -0.58 5.51 -2.15
N PHE A 256 -0.08 4.43 -1.56
CA PHE A 256 0.56 3.32 -2.24
C PHE A 256 -0.07 1.99 -1.83
N HIS A 257 -0.21 1.10 -2.80
CA HIS A 257 -0.20 -0.34 -2.58
C HIS A 257 1.19 -0.86 -2.95
N PHE A 258 1.93 -1.34 -1.95
CA PHE A 258 3.27 -1.89 -2.15
C PHE A 258 3.22 -3.40 -2.34
N ASN A 259 3.80 -3.85 -3.45
CA ASN A 259 4.18 -5.23 -3.75
C ASN A 259 5.56 -5.25 -4.43
N SER A 260 5.91 -6.38 -5.01
CA SER A 260 6.99 -6.50 -5.97
C SER A 260 6.49 -7.33 -7.15
N TYR A 261 7.09 -7.08 -8.30
CA TYR A 261 6.77 -7.81 -9.51
C TYR A 261 8.00 -7.98 -10.39
N LYS A 262 7.89 -8.91 -11.35
CA LYS A 262 8.87 -9.20 -12.39
C LYS A 262 8.24 -9.09 -13.78
N TYR A 263 6.97 -9.45 -13.92
CA TYR A 263 6.26 -9.50 -15.21
C TYR A 263 5.06 -8.56 -15.27
N ALA A 264 4.16 -8.63 -14.30
CA ALA A 264 2.91 -7.87 -14.28
C ALA A 264 2.50 -7.57 -12.84
N ASP A 265 1.21 -7.62 -12.53
CA ASP A 265 0.75 -7.64 -11.14
C ASP A 265 0.98 -9.01 -10.50
N ASP A 266 2.24 -9.27 -10.14
CA ASP A 266 2.66 -10.57 -9.59
C ASP A 266 2.44 -10.66 -8.07
N ASP A 267 2.18 -9.53 -7.41
CA ASP A 267 1.77 -9.47 -6.00
C ASP A 267 2.78 -10.05 -4.98
N LEU A 268 4.07 -10.02 -5.30
CA LEU A 268 5.14 -10.65 -4.52
C LEU A 268 5.61 -9.79 -3.33
N ILE A 269 6.40 -10.42 -2.44
CA ILE A 269 7.07 -9.77 -1.30
C ILE A 269 7.72 -8.43 -1.72
N VAL A 270 7.42 -7.33 -1.02
CA VAL A 270 7.82 -5.97 -1.42
C VAL A 270 9.33 -5.87 -1.57
N GLY A 271 9.79 -5.25 -2.67
CA GLY A 271 11.22 -5.05 -2.93
C GLY A 271 12.03 -6.34 -3.10
N SER A 272 11.39 -7.50 -3.31
CA SER A 272 12.10 -8.77 -3.51
C SER A 272 12.72 -8.91 -4.91
N ALA A 273 12.12 -8.32 -5.94
CA ALA A 273 12.64 -8.34 -7.30
C ALA A 273 13.45 -7.08 -7.64
N ASN A 274 12.96 -5.90 -7.26
CA ASN A 274 13.59 -4.61 -7.55
C ASN A 274 13.56 -3.68 -6.33
N PRO A 275 14.45 -3.84 -5.33
CA PRO A 275 14.50 -2.97 -4.17
C PRO A 275 14.92 -1.52 -4.49
N TYR A 276 15.59 -1.30 -5.63
CA TYR A 276 16.06 0.04 -6.01
C TYR A 276 14.89 0.94 -6.45
N GLU A 277 13.90 0.39 -7.16
CA GLU A 277 12.67 1.13 -7.52
C GLU A 277 11.92 1.62 -6.27
N LEU A 278 11.74 0.77 -5.25
CA LEU A 278 11.13 1.19 -3.99
C LEU A 278 11.93 2.30 -3.29
N PHE A 279 13.26 2.19 -3.29
CA PHE A 279 14.14 3.24 -2.77
C PHE A 279 13.99 4.56 -3.57
N LEU A 280 13.92 4.50 -4.90
CA LEU A 280 13.75 5.68 -5.75
C LEU A 280 12.37 6.33 -5.59
N ILE A 281 11.32 5.55 -5.36
CA ILE A 281 10.00 6.08 -4.97
C ILE A 281 10.12 6.88 -3.67
N PHE A 282 10.75 6.32 -2.63
CA PHE A 282 10.96 7.04 -1.37
C PHE A 282 11.87 8.26 -1.52
N TYR A 283 12.86 8.22 -2.40
CA TYR A 283 13.67 9.39 -2.72
C TYR A 283 12.81 10.54 -3.24
N GLN A 284 11.91 10.30 -4.20
CA GLN A 284 11.01 11.34 -4.72
C GLN A 284 10.10 11.89 -3.62
N ILE A 285 9.54 11.02 -2.78
CA ILE A 285 8.68 11.43 -1.66
C ILE A 285 9.44 12.33 -0.67
N LEU A 286 10.66 11.93 -0.29
CA LEU A 286 11.48 12.69 0.65
C LEU A 286 12.02 13.99 0.06
N ASN A 287 12.18 14.05 -1.26
CA ASN A 287 12.49 15.28 -1.98
C ASN A 287 11.31 16.26 -1.91
N ALA A 288 10.09 15.79 -2.23
CA ALA A 288 8.88 16.60 -2.13
C ALA A 288 8.53 17.01 -0.69
N ALA A 289 8.94 16.23 0.33
CA ALA A 289 8.78 16.60 1.74
C ALA A 289 9.55 17.89 2.12
N GLN A 290 10.53 18.30 1.31
CA GLN A 290 11.34 19.51 1.50
C GLN A 290 10.93 20.66 0.57
N ASP A 291 9.86 20.48 -0.22
CA ASP A 291 9.39 21.46 -1.19
C ASP A 291 9.03 22.79 -0.52
N VAL A 292 9.05 23.90 -1.25
CA VAL A 292 8.64 25.23 -0.76
C VAL A 292 7.12 25.41 -0.73
N ASP A 293 6.36 24.70 -1.58
CA ASP A 293 4.91 24.69 -1.59
C ASP A 293 4.37 23.87 -0.40
N ALA A 294 3.57 24.51 0.45
CA ALA A 294 2.97 23.89 1.63
C ALA A 294 1.97 22.78 1.29
N ASP A 295 1.28 22.86 0.15
CA ASP A 295 0.30 21.86 -0.25
C ASP A 295 0.98 20.58 -0.76
N ILE A 296 2.16 20.69 -1.38
CA ILE A 296 2.97 19.51 -1.76
C ILE A 296 3.43 18.81 -0.49
N ARG A 297 3.98 19.55 0.48
CA ARG A 297 4.36 18.98 1.79
C ARG A 297 3.16 18.35 2.50
N HIS A 298 2.00 19.00 2.48
CA HIS A 298 0.76 18.44 3.03
C HIS A 298 0.34 17.14 2.35
N THR A 299 0.48 17.06 1.02
CA THR A 299 0.22 15.83 0.25
C THR A 299 1.14 14.71 0.72
N VAL A 300 2.44 14.98 0.87
CA VAL A 300 3.43 14.02 1.37
C VAL A 300 3.10 13.52 2.78
N ASP A 301 2.75 14.42 3.70
CA ASP A 301 2.38 14.09 5.08
C ASP A 301 1.12 13.21 5.19
N LYS A 302 0.32 13.15 4.11
CA LYS A 302 -0.94 12.42 4.04
C LYS A 302 -0.87 11.15 3.19
N ILE A 303 0.29 10.81 2.61
CA ILE A 303 0.42 9.57 1.84
C ILE A 303 0.08 8.36 2.73
N ALA A 304 -0.91 7.57 2.32
CA ALA A 304 -1.20 6.29 2.94
C ALA A 304 -0.26 5.22 2.39
N TYR A 305 0.54 4.59 3.25
CA TYR A 305 1.39 3.46 2.87
C TYR A 305 0.70 2.15 3.23
N MET A 306 0.26 1.39 2.22
CA MET A 306 -0.41 0.11 2.39
C MET A 306 0.38 -0.98 1.65
N ILE A 307 0.32 -2.20 2.17
CA ILE A 307 0.76 -3.39 1.44
C ILE A 307 -0.44 -3.94 0.66
N ASP A 308 -0.23 -4.40 -0.57
CA ASP A 308 -1.21 -5.22 -1.30
C ASP A 308 -0.46 -6.38 -1.93
N GLN A 309 -0.74 -7.62 -1.52
CA GLN A 309 0.08 -8.79 -1.85
C GLN A 309 -0.69 -10.10 -1.77
N SER A 310 -0.22 -11.08 -2.56
CA SER A 310 -0.78 -12.44 -2.60
C SER A 310 0.27 -13.50 -2.25
N HIS A 311 0.30 -13.92 -0.98
CA HIS A 311 1.22 -14.95 -0.46
C HIS A 311 0.82 -16.38 -0.85
N ASN A 312 0.99 -16.75 -2.11
CA ASN A 312 0.48 -18.00 -2.69
C ASN A 312 1.10 -19.26 -2.07
N ILE A 313 2.41 -19.28 -1.79
CA ILE A 313 3.13 -20.47 -1.28
C ILE A 313 3.89 -20.20 0.03
N GLU A 314 4.03 -18.92 0.38
CA GLU A 314 4.74 -18.43 1.55
C GLU A 314 3.87 -18.54 2.81
N PRO A 315 4.45 -18.78 4.00
CA PRO A 315 3.75 -18.55 5.25
C PRO A 315 3.35 -17.08 5.39
N LYS A 316 2.08 -16.82 5.72
CA LYS A 316 1.46 -15.49 5.63
C LYS A 316 2.14 -14.43 6.50
N ILE A 317 2.25 -14.69 7.81
CA ILE A 317 2.85 -13.75 8.77
C ILE A 317 4.35 -13.52 8.50
N PRO A 318 5.21 -14.55 8.33
CA PRO A 318 6.61 -14.34 7.95
C PRO A 318 6.80 -13.53 6.66
N ALA A 319 5.98 -13.77 5.64
CA ALA A 319 6.08 -13.05 4.38
C ALA A 319 5.70 -11.57 4.56
N MET A 320 4.63 -11.29 5.31
CA MET A 320 4.24 -9.91 5.66
C MET A 320 5.32 -9.19 6.48
N ILE A 321 5.91 -9.86 7.49
CA ILE A 321 7.06 -9.32 8.24
C ILE A 321 8.20 -8.97 7.28
N ARG A 322 8.52 -9.85 6.31
CA ARG A 322 9.57 -9.55 5.33
C ARG A 322 9.25 -8.32 4.50
N SER A 323 8.02 -8.19 4.00
CA SER A 323 7.58 -7.04 3.21
C SER A 323 7.72 -5.72 3.97
N VAL A 324 7.19 -5.63 5.20
CA VAL A 324 7.24 -4.37 5.97
C VAL A 324 8.66 -3.99 6.38
N LEU A 325 9.53 -4.98 6.63
CA LEU A 325 10.95 -4.74 6.89
C LEU A 325 11.70 -4.27 5.64
N ASN A 326 11.32 -4.76 4.45
CA ASN A 326 11.90 -4.28 3.19
C ASN A 326 11.50 -2.83 2.94
N VAL A 327 10.25 -2.45 3.19
CA VAL A 327 9.79 -1.04 3.15
C VAL A 327 10.60 -0.17 4.11
N GLN A 328 10.69 -0.56 5.39
CA GLN A 328 11.49 0.17 6.38
C GLN A 328 12.96 0.31 5.96
N THR A 329 13.53 -0.72 5.35
CA THR A 329 14.93 -0.71 4.89
C THR A 329 15.14 0.28 3.75
N GLN A 330 14.28 0.27 2.73
CA GLN A 330 14.42 1.20 1.61
C GLN A 330 14.10 2.64 2.01
N TYR A 331 13.12 2.85 2.90
CA TYR A 331 12.85 4.16 3.47
C TYR A 331 14.03 4.69 4.30
N ALA A 332 14.65 3.85 5.14
CA ALA A 332 15.84 4.20 5.90
C ALA A 332 17.00 4.60 4.99
N LYS A 333 17.23 3.85 3.90
CA LYS A 333 18.26 4.19 2.90
C LYS A 333 17.96 5.53 2.23
N ALA A 334 16.72 5.76 1.81
CA ALA A 334 16.33 7.00 1.15
C ALA A 334 16.49 8.23 2.07
N LEU A 335 16.29 8.06 3.38
CA LEU A 335 16.56 9.10 4.38
C LEU A 335 18.04 9.47 4.52
N LEU A 336 18.97 8.65 4.00
CA LEU A 336 20.41 8.92 4.00
C LEU A 336 20.92 9.57 2.70
N ILE A 337 20.01 9.99 1.81
CA ILE A 337 20.36 10.78 0.63
C ILE A 337 20.68 12.21 1.07
N ASN A 338 21.86 12.71 0.70
CA ASN A 338 22.19 14.11 0.88
C ASN A 338 21.59 14.94 -0.25
N HIS A 339 20.38 15.46 -0.04
CA HIS A 339 19.65 16.22 -1.08
C HIS A 339 20.41 17.45 -1.57
N ALA A 340 21.17 18.13 -0.70
CA ALA A 340 21.96 19.30 -1.08
C ALA A 340 23.12 18.92 -2.03
N GLU A 341 23.72 17.75 -1.85
CA GLU A 341 24.74 17.21 -2.75
C GLU A 341 24.14 16.88 -4.12
N VAL A 342 22.98 16.23 -4.14
CA VAL A 342 22.24 15.91 -5.37
C VAL A 342 21.88 17.19 -6.13
N GLU A 343 21.31 18.19 -5.44
CA GLU A 343 20.94 19.48 -6.03
C GLU A 343 22.17 20.22 -6.58
N ALA A 344 23.26 20.26 -5.81
CA ALA A 344 24.50 20.91 -6.24
C ALA A 344 25.11 20.25 -7.48
N ALA A 345 25.07 18.91 -7.57
CA ALA A 345 25.53 18.17 -8.74
C ALA A 345 24.62 18.42 -9.96
N ALA A 346 23.29 18.37 -9.78
CA ALA A 346 22.32 18.65 -10.83
C ALA A 346 22.48 20.08 -11.40
N ASN A 347 22.64 21.09 -10.54
CA ASN A 347 22.85 22.49 -10.94
C ASN A 347 24.16 22.70 -11.72
N ARG A 348 25.18 21.87 -11.50
CA ARG A 348 26.42 21.86 -12.30
C ARG A 348 26.36 20.97 -13.53
N GLN A 349 25.22 20.30 -13.78
CA GLN A 349 25.05 19.28 -14.82
C GLN A 349 26.05 18.12 -14.68
N ASP A 350 26.43 17.81 -13.44
CA ASP A 350 27.34 16.71 -13.11
C ASP A 350 26.55 15.40 -13.01
N VAL A 351 26.43 14.72 -14.15
CA VAL A 351 25.62 13.49 -14.28
C VAL A 351 26.07 12.40 -13.31
N LEU A 352 27.39 12.18 -13.20
CA LEU A 352 27.92 11.12 -12.32
C LEU A 352 27.90 11.55 -10.86
N GLY A 353 28.09 12.83 -10.55
CA GLY A 353 27.97 13.33 -9.17
C GLY A 353 26.55 13.17 -8.62
N ALA A 354 25.52 13.47 -9.43
CA ALA A 354 24.14 13.31 -9.00
C ALA A 354 23.75 11.82 -8.82
N GLU A 355 24.20 10.95 -9.73
CA GLU A 355 23.98 9.51 -9.63
C GLU A 355 24.67 8.91 -8.41
N ASP A 356 25.93 9.27 -8.15
CA ASP A 356 26.70 8.74 -7.03
C ASP A 356 26.12 9.16 -5.68
N ALA A 357 25.68 10.41 -5.54
CA ALA A 357 25.06 10.91 -4.30
C ALA A 357 23.80 10.12 -3.89
N VAL A 358 22.99 9.71 -4.88
CA VAL A 358 21.81 8.85 -4.67
C VAL A 358 22.23 7.40 -4.43
N ARG A 359 23.12 6.85 -5.27
CA ARG A 359 23.57 5.44 -5.19
C ARG A 359 24.27 5.14 -3.88
N GLN A 360 25.09 6.06 -3.37
CA GLN A 360 25.81 5.90 -2.11
C GLN A 360 24.86 5.65 -0.93
N ALA A 361 23.70 6.31 -0.90
CA ALA A 361 22.69 6.08 0.13
C ALA A 361 22.00 4.71 -0.02
N PHE A 362 21.73 4.29 -1.27
CA PHE A 362 21.17 2.97 -1.55
C PHE A 362 22.12 1.83 -1.18
N GLU A 363 23.42 1.97 -1.43
CA GLU A 363 24.41 0.93 -1.14
C GLU A 363 24.80 0.86 0.34
N PHE A 364 24.45 1.89 1.13
CA PHE A 364 24.77 1.93 2.55
C PHE A 364 24.01 0.84 3.35
N ASP A 365 24.71 0.13 4.23
CA ASP A 365 24.06 -0.82 5.14
C ASP A 365 23.42 -0.09 6.34
N VAL A 366 22.09 -0.11 6.38
CA VAL A 366 21.28 0.52 7.43
C VAL A 366 20.94 -0.42 8.59
N ALA A 367 21.40 -1.68 8.56
CA ALA A 367 21.10 -2.64 9.63
C ALA A 367 21.48 -2.16 11.04
N PRO A 368 22.65 -1.51 11.26
CA PRO A 368 22.99 -0.97 12.58
C PRO A 368 21.99 0.07 13.08
N LEU A 369 21.54 0.98 12.21
CA LEU A 369 20.53 2.01 12.53
C LEU A 369 19.18 1.39 12.87
N LEU A 370 18.70 0.46 12.05
CA LEU A 370 17.40 -0.17 12.27
C LEU A 370 17.37 -1.00 13.56
N LYS A 371 18.46 -1.68 13.89
CA LYS A 371 18.60 -2.40 15.17
C LYS A 371 18.54 -1.44 16.35
N ALA A 372 19.31 -0.35 16.30
CA ALA A 372 19.33 0.68 17.33
C ALA A 372 17.92 1.27 17.58
N ILE A 373 17.21 1.63 16.52
CA ILE A 373 15.85 2.19 16.62
C ILE A 373 14.87 1.20 17.26
N ARG A 374 14.91 -0.08 16.88
CA ARG A 374 14.05 -1.11 17.48
C ARG A 374 14.35 -1.27 18.97
N GLU A 375 15.62 -1.33 19.36
CA GLU A 375 16.03 -1.40 20.77
C GLU A 375 15.56 -0.17 21.57
N GLU A 376 15.68 1.04 21.01
CA GLU A 376 15.18 2.29 21.59
C GLU A 376 13.65 2.28 21.79
N GLN A 377 12.90 1.59 20.91
CA GLN A 377 11.44 1.43 21.00
C GLN A 377 11.00 0.21 21.84
N GLY A 378 11.94 -0.55 22.41
CA GLY A 378 11.64 -1.79 23.15
C GLY A 378 11.17 -2.96 22.27
N LEU A 379 11.42 -2.88 20.95
CA LEU A 379 11.08 -3.90 19.97
C LEU A 379 12.23 -4.90 19.78
N PRO A 380 11.96 -6.12 19.27
CA PRO A 380 13.01 -7.07 18.96
C PRO A 380 13.98 -6.54 17.89
N ALA A 381 15.29 -6.67 18.13
CA ALA A 381 16.33 -6.32 17.16
C ALA A 381 16.14 -7.04 15.80
N ASP A 382 15.73 -8.31 15.84
CA ASP A 382 15.39 -9.14 14.68
C ASP A 382 13.93 -9.62 14.78
N PRO A 383 12.98 -8.91 14.14
CA PRO A 383 11.56 -9.22 14.21
C PRO A 383 11.20 -10.61 13.65
N MET A 384 11.89 -11.05 12.59
CA MET A 384 11.64 -12.38 12.00
C MET A 384 12.06 -13.48 12.98
N LYS A 385 13.26 -13.36 13.56
CA LYS A 385 13.73 -14.32 14.56
C LYS A 385 12.84 -14.33 15.80
N ALA A 386 12.36 -13.17 16.24
CA ALA A 386 11.43 -13.06 17.37
C ALA A 386 10.12 -13.79 17.09
N TYR A 387 9.52 -13.60 15.90
CA TYR A 387 8.31 -14.32 15.51
C TYR A 387 8.55 -15.83 15.45
N LEU A 388 9.64 -16.29 14.81
CA LEU A 388 9.95 -17.72 14.68
C LEU A 388 10.24 -18.40 16.03
N ALA A 389 10.74 -17.65 17.02
CA ALA A 389 10.95 -18.14 18.38
C ALA A 389 9.67 -18.17 19.22
N SER A 390 8.61 -17.47 18.79
CA SER A 390 7.31 -17.48 19.45
C SER A 390 6.56 -18.80 19.22
N ASP A 391 5.56 -19.07 20.05
CA ASP A 391 4.68 -20.23 19.87
C ASP A 391 3.48 -19.95 18.94
N TYR A 392 3.26 -18.71 18.51
CA TYR A 392 2.08 -18.31 17.73
C TYR A 392 1.93 -19.14 16.45
N GLY A 393 3.01 -19.26 15.68
CA GLY A 393 3.01 -20.06 14.44
C GLY A 393 2.65 -21.53 14.64
N LYS A 394 2.86 -22.09 15.85
CA LYS A 394 2.41 -23.45 16.21
C LYS A 394 0.96 -23.46 16.68
N GLN A 395 0.54 -22.44 17.43
CA GLN A 395 -0.82 -22.31 17.96
C GLN A 395 -1.85 -22.21 16.83
N ILE A 396 -1.58 -21.39 15.82
CA ILE A 396 -2.51 -21.21 14.69
C ILE A 396 -2.75 -22.49 13.90
N LEU A 397 -1.84 -23.49 13.95
CA LEU A 397 -2.06 -24.77 13.27
C LEU A 397 -3.31 -25.51 13.77
N GLN A 398 -3.79 -25.20 14.98
CA GLN A 398 -5.03 -25.75 15.52
C GLN A 398 -6.28 -25.29 14.75
N ARG A 399 -6.19 -24.20 13.97
CA ARG A 399 -7.27 -23.76 13.07
C ARG A 399 -7.55 -24.78 11.95
N GLY A 400 -6.60 -25.68 11.67
CA GLY A 400 -6.73 -26.71 10.64
C GLY A 400 -6.52 -26.16 9.23
N LYS A 401 -7.02 -26.88 8.21
CA LYS A 401 -7.04 -26.45 6.81
C LYS A 401 -8.42 -25.92 6.43
N GLY A 402 -8.47 -25.08 5.40
CA GLY A 402 -9.72 -24.50 4.89
C GLY A 402 -10.09 -23.19 5.59
N GLY A 403 -9.08 -22.39 5.97
CA GLY A 403 -9.29 -21.00 6.38
C GLY A 403 -9.82 -20.15 5.23
N ALA A 404 -9.98 -18.85 5.51
CA ALA A 404 -10.41 -17.86 4.54
C ALA A 404 -9.53 -17.91 3.29
N SER A 405 -10.20 -17.91 2.14
CA SER A 405 -9.64 -17.67 0.81
C SER A 405 -10.45 -16.53 0.22
N TRP A 406 -9.83 -15.78 -0.68
CA TRP A 406 -10.59 -14.90 -1.57
C TRP A 406 -10.82 -15.55 -2.93
#